data_AF-A0A815VRM9-F1
#
_entry.id   AF-A0A815VRM9-F1
#
_cell.length_a   1.000
_cell.length_b   1.000
_cell.length_c   1.000
_cell.angle_alpha   90.00
_cell.angle_beta   90.00
_cell.angle_gamma   90.00
#
_symmetry.space_group_name_H-M   'P 1'
#
loop_
_entity.id
_entity.type
_entity.pdbx_description
1 polymer ?
#
loop_
_entity_poly.entity_id
_entity_poly.type
_entity_poly.pdbx_seq_one_letter_code
_entity_poly.pdbx_strand_id
1 'polypeptide(L)'
;MNKATEKVKYWTCQERTCTASVHTDSDDQFIKSKGNHGSHLPSPEEIEWRLFKSVVKKRIKEESIAIGLIYDQELARANFSQAGLAVSLSPQEAKSSLNKLRRKTTPILPDSSDFDIPDLY
;
A
#
# COMPACT_ATOMS: atom_id res chain seq x y z
N MET A 1 5.39 4.06 16.39
CA MET A 1 4.17 3.22 16.22
C MET A 1 3.03 4.17 15.89
N ASN A 2 2.40 4.03 14.73
CA ASN A 2 1.30 4.90 14.32
C ASN A 2 0.04 4.54 15.11
N LYS A 3 -0.76 5.54 15.49
CA LYS A 3 -1.99 5.35 16.26
C LYS A 3 -3.10 6.21 15.66
N ALA A 4 -4.32 5.71 15.66
CA ALA A 4 -5.50 6.48 15.28
C ALA A 4 -6.44 6.59 16.48
N THR A 5 -6.97 7.78 16.69
CA THR A 5 -8.09 8.08 17.58
C THR A 5 -9.25 8.60 16.72
N GLU A 6 -10.44 8.76 17.28
CA GLU A 6 -11.62 9.25 16.54
C GLU A 6 -11.39 10.59 15.83
N LYS A 7 -10.50 11.44 16.35
CA LYS A 7 -10.28 12.81 15.85
C LYS A 7 -8.89 13.04 15.26
N VAL A 8 -7.90 12.22 15.62
CA VAL A 8 -6.49 12.47 15.29
C VAL A 8 -5.79 11.16 14.95
N LYS A 9 -5.06 11.18 13.84
CA LYS A 9 -4.08 10.16 13.47
C LYS A 9 -2.67 10.64 13.80
N TYR A 10 -1.90 9.77 14.44
CA TYR A 10 -0.54 10.00 14.88
C TYR A 10 0.41 9.17 14.04
N TRP A 11 1.35 9.85 13.38
CA TRP A 11 2.35 9.28 12.50
C TRP A 11 3.72 9.49 13.09
N THR A 12 4.54 8.44 13.12
CA THR A 12 5.95 8.52 13.51
C THR A 12 6.83 8.20 12.31
N CYS A 13 7.99 8.85 12.22
CA CYS A 13 8.99 8.47 11.24
C CYS A 13 9.30 6.96 11.36
N GLN A 14 9.54 6.32 10.21
CA GLN A 14 9.88 4.91 10.15
C GLN A 14 11.32 4.65 10.62
N GLU A 15 12.20 5.64 10.47
CA GLU A 15 13.59 5.55 10.91
C GLU A 15 13.66 5.46 12.43
N ARG A 16 14.29 4.39 12.94
CA ARG A 16 14.33 4.08 14.38
C ARG A 16 15.03 5.16 15.20
N THR A 17 15.99 5.84 14.60
CA THR A 17 16.77 6.92 15.23
C THR A 17 16.10 8.28 15.08
N CYS A 18 15.01 8.38 14.29
CA CYS A 18 14.31 9.62 14.06
C CYS A 18 13.15 9.80 15.05
N THR A 19 13.08 10.99 15.65
CA THR A 19 12.01 11.35 16.60
C THR A 19 10.90 12.19 15.96
N ALA A 20 10.97 12.40 14.65
CA ALA A 20 9.97 13.17 13.92
C ALA A 20 8.61 12.45 13.93
N SER A 21 7.56 13.24 14.13
CA SER A 21 6.18 12.79 14.17
C SER A 21 5.25 13.84 13.60
N VAL A 22 4.14 13.40 13.02
CA VAL A 22 3.11 14.23 12.41
C VAL A 22 1.76 13.80 12.94
N HIS A 23 0.91 14.77 13.22
CA HIS A 23 -0.47 14.55 13.61
C HIS A 23 -1.34 15.09 12.48
N THR A 24 -2.25 14.25 12.01
CA THR A 24 -3.30 14.63 11.05
C THR A 24 -4.66 14.38 11.66
N ASP A 25 -5.71 14.96 11.08
CA ASP A 25 -7.08 14.62 11.46
C ASP A 25 -7.51 13.26 10.87
N SER A 26 -8.79 12.94 11.03
CA SER A 26 -9.45 11.76 10.43
C SER A 26 -9.37 11.73 8.90
N ASP A 27 -9.29 12.90 8.27
CA ASP A 27 -9.33 13.12 6.83
C ASP A 27 -7.93 13.40 6.24
N ASP A 28 -6.89 13.05 7.01
CA ASP A 28 -5.49 13.20 6.67
C ASP A 28 -5.02 14.65 6.43
N GLN A 29 -5.77 15.64 6.94
CA GLN A 29 -5.35 17.04 6.96
C GLN A 29 -4.30 17.28 8.05
N PHE A 30 -3.30 18.09 7.70
CA PHE A 30 -2.22 18.42 8.62
C PHE A 30 -2.72 19.22 9.82
N ILE A 31 -2.40 18.74 11.03
CA ILE A 31 -2.67 19.48 12.28
C ILE A 31 -1.38 20.09 12.81
N LYS A 32 -0.37 19.24 13.06
CA LYS A 32 0.93 19.66 13.61
C LYS A 32 2.01 18.60 13.41
N SER A 33 3.26 19.02 13.46
CA SER A 33 4.44 18.15 13.51
C SER A 33 5.27 18.40 14.77
N LYS A 34 6.03 17.40 15.18
CA LYS A 34 6.98 17.47 16.30
C LYS A 34 8.26 16.74 15.94
N GLY A 35 9.41 17.33 16.28
CA GLY A 35 10.74 16.80 15.97
C GLY A 35 11.23 17.23 14.60
N ASN A 36 12.45 16.82 14.25
CA ASN A 36 13.10 17.13 12.98
C ASN A 36 13.70 15.86 12.38
N HIS A 37 13.71 15.77 11.05
CA HIS A 37 14.39 14.71 10.30
C HIS A 37 15.91 14.92 10.19
N GLY A 38 16.53 15.73 11.06
CA GLY A 38 17.96 16.06 10.94
C GLY A 38 18.92 14.86 10.96
N SER A 39 18.47 13.68 11.38
CA SER A 39 19.26 12.44 11.40
C SER A 39 19.27 11.68 10.07
N HIS A 40 18.41 12.03 9.10
CA HIS A 40 18.38 11.37 7.79
C HIS A 40 17.72 12.25 6.72
N LEU A 41 18.14 12.08 5.47
CA LEU A 41 17.46 12.70 4.33
C LEU A 41 16.38 11.75 3.80
N PRO A 42 15.28 12.29 3.22
CA PRO A 42 14.37 11.48 2.44
C PRO A 42 15.13 10.90 1.24
N SER A 43 15.07 9.59 1.01
CA SER A 43 15.51 9.00 -0.26
C SER A 43 14.43 9.25 -1.30
N PRO A 44 14.69 10.05 -2.35
CA PRO A 44 13.73 10.27 -3.43
C PRO A 44 13.29 8.96 -4.08
N GLU A 45 14.22 8.01 -4.23
CA GLU A 45 13.97 6.70 -4.85
C GLU A 45 12.99 5.87 -4.03
N GLU A 46 13.11 5.88 -2.69
CA GLU A 46 12.17 5.18 -1.81
C GLU A 46 10.77 5.83 -1.84
N ILE A 47 10.70 7.15 -1.98
CA ILE A 47 9.43 7.88 -2.11
C ILE A 47 8.75 7.53 -3.43
N GLU A 48 9.48 7.60 -4.54
CA GLU A 48 8.99 7.22 -5.87
C GLU A 48 8.49 5.77 -5.86
N TRP A 49 9.24 4.88 -5.22
CA TRP A 49 8.85 3.47 -5.09
C TRP A 49 7.57 3.27 -4.27
N ARG A 50 7.38 4.03 -3.18
CA ARG A 50 6.16 4.00 -2.37
C ARG A 50 4.96 4.51 -3.17
N LEU A 51 5.13 5.57 -3.96
CA LEU A 51 4.10 6.11 -4.84
C LEU A 51 3.71 5.11 -5.93
N PHE A 52 4.69 4.48 -6.58
CA PHE A 52 4.43 3.41 -7.53
C PHE A 52 3.62 2.26 -6.92
N LYS A 53 4.01 1.79 -5.73
CA LYS A 53 3.26 0.74 -5.02
C LYS A 53 1.83 1.14 -4.71
N SER A 54 1.54 2.39 -4.40
CA SER A 54 0.16 2.83 -4.12
C SER A 54 -0.69 2.82 -5.39
N VAL A 55 -0.15 3.27 -6.52
CA VAL A 55 -0.80 3.23 -7.84
C VAL A 55 -1.10 1.80 -8.27
N VAL A 56 -0.10 0.91 -8.20
CA VAL A 56 -0.27 -0.50 -8.55
C VAL A 56 -1.33 -1.17 -7.67
N LYS A 57 -1.32 -0.92 -6.36
CA LYS A 57 -2.33 -1.45 -5.43
C LYS A 57 -3.73 -0.93 -5.73
N LYS A 58 -3.86 0.33 -6.14
CA LYS A 58 -5.14 0.92 -6.54
C LYS A 58 -5.68 0.20 -7.78
N ARG A 59 -4.89 0.10 -8.85
CA ARG A 59 -5.28 -0.61 -10.08
C ARG A 59 -5.64 -2.08 -9.84
N ILE A 60 -4.92 -2.79 -8.98
CA ILE A 60 -5.23 -4.20 -8.66
C ILE A 60 -6.59 -4.37 -7.97
N LYS A 61 -7.05 -3.37 -7.23
CA LYS A 61 -8.38 -3.39 -6.60
C LYS A 61 -9.48 -3.05 -7.59
N GLU A 62 -9.21 -2.14 -8.53
CA GLU A 62 -10.19 -1.62 -9.48
C GLU A 62 -10.32 -2.51 -10.72
N GLU A 63 -9.23 -3.14 -11.16
CA GLU A 63 -9.15 -3.91 -12.40
C GLU A 63 -9.08 -5.42 -12.10
N SER A 64 -9.85 -6.19 -12.87
CA SER A 64 -9.85 -7.66 -12.78
C SER A 64 -8.67 -8.32 -13.51
N ILE A 65 -7.79 -7.54 -14.14
CA ILE A 65 -6.66 -8.00 -14.95
C ILE A 65 -5.59 -8.69 -14.08
N ALA A 66 -4.72 -9.48 -14.71
CA ALA A 66 -3.60 -10.14 -14.04
C ALA A 66 -2.68 -9.12 -13.35
N ILE A 67 -2.38 -9.36 -12.07
CA ILE A 67 -1.51 -8.50 -11.23
C ILE A 67 -0.14 -8.28 -11.87
N GLY A 68 0.42 -9.32 -12.50
CA GLY A 68 1.69 -9.22 -13.22
C GLY A 68 1.65 -8.19 -14.35
N LEU A 69 0.58 -8.20 -15.13
CA LEU A 69 0.42 -7.27 -16.24
C LEU A 69 0.28 -5.82 -15.75
N ILE A 70 -0.49 -5.59 -14.68
CA ILE A 70 -0.62 -4.27 -14.05
C ILE A 70 0.75 -3.78 -13.56
N TYR A 71 1.52 -4.65 -12.90
CA TYR A 71 2.84 -4.31 -12.41
C TYR A 71 3.80 -3.93 -13.55
N ASP A 72 3.88 -4.74 -14.60
CA ASP A 72 4.77 -4.51 -15.74
C ASP A 72 4.39 -3.23 -16.50
N GLN A 73 3.10 -2.97 -16.69
CA GLN A 73 2.59 -1.73 -17.30
C GLN A 73 2.95 -0.49 -16.49
N GLU A 74 2.72 -0.52 -15.17
CA GLU A 74 3.05 0.62 -14.32
C GLU A 74 4.57 0.80 -14.22
N LEU A 75 5.35 -0.29 -14.22
CA LEU A 75 6.81 -0.22 -14.15
C LEU A 75 7.37 0.46 -15.41
N ALA A 76 6.82 0.12 -16.58
CA ALA A 76 7.15 0.77 -17.84
C ALA A 76 6.76 2.26 -17.85
N ARG A 77 5.69 2.64 -17.14
CA ARG A 77 5.26 4.05 -17.01
C ARG A 77 6.10 4.85 -16.02
N ALA A 78 6.56 4.21 -14.94
CA ALA A 78 7.21 4.89 -13.82
C ALA A 78 8.62 5.44 -14.13
N ASN A 79 9.23 5.03 -15.26
CA ASN A 79 10.53 5.51 -15.76
C ASN A 79 11.58 5.75 -14.66
N PHE A 80 11.74 4.76 -13.77
CA PHE A 80 12.64 4.86 -12.63
C PHE A 80 14.09 5.08 -13.06
N SER A 81 14.84 5.84 -12.26
CA SER A 81 16.29 5.88 -12.37
C SER A 81 16.89 4.49 -12.10
N GLN A 82 18.13 4.26 -12.53
CA GLN A 82 18.81 2.98 -12.28
C GLN A 82 18.94 2.66 -10.77
N ALA A 83 19.06 3.69 -9.94
CA ALA A 83 19.01 3.56 -8.48
C ALA A 83 17.61 3.18 -7.98
N GLY A 84 16.54 3.77 -8.54
CA GLY A 84 15.15 3.41 -8.22
C GLY A 84 14.80 1.97 -8.59
N LEU A 85 15.34 1.46 -9.70
CA LEU A 85 15.19 0.05 -10.09
C LEU A 85 15.88 -0.91 -9.12
N ALA A 86 17.01 -0.51 -8.52
CA ALA A 86 17.70 -1.34 -7.51
C ALA A 86 16.93 -1.46 -6.18
N VAL A 87 16.06 -0.49 -5.87
CA VAL A 87 15.14 -0.50 -4.71
C VAL A 87 13.83 -1.26 -5.03
N SER A 88 13.57 -1.53 -6.31
CA SER A 88 12.38 -2.26 -6.73
C SER A 88 12.46 -3.73 -6.31
N LEU A 89 11.32 -4.29 -5.91
CA LEU A 89 11.21 -5.74 -5.68
C LEU A 89 11.28 -6.45 -7.02
N SER A 90 11.81 -7.68 -7.03
CA SER A 90 11.67 -8.51 -8.20
C SER A 90 10.18 -8.69 -8.54
N PRO A 91 9.82 -8.84 -9.84
CA PRO A 91 8.42 -9.05 -10.23
C PRO A 91 7.75 -10.24 -9.52
N GLN A 92 8.52 -11.25 -9.11
CA GLN A 92 8.02 -12.42 -8.36
C GLN A 92 7.64 -12.08 -6.90
N GLU A 93 8.46 -11.27 -6.23
CA GLU A 93 8.19 -10.80 -4.86
C GLU A 93 7.01 -9.81 -4.83
N ALA A 94 6.92 -8.96 -5.85
CA ALA A 94 5.78 -8.07 -6.06
C ALA A 94 4.49 -8.88 -6.26
N LYS A 95 4.49 -9.87 -7.17
CA LYS A 95 3.33 -10.75 -7.43
C LYS A 95 2.87 -11.47 -6.16
N SER A 96 3.77 -12.03 -5.38
CA SER A 96 3.44 -12.75 -4.14
C SER A 96 2.78 -11.84 -3.10
N SER A 97 3.32 -10.64 -2.92
CA SER A 97 2.78 -9.64 -1.99
C SER A 97 1.43 -9.09 -2.43
N LEU A 98 1.26 -8.87 -3.73
CA LEU A 98 0.05 -8.30 -4.33
C LEU A 98 -1.10 -9.32 -4.44
N ASN A 99 -0.79 -10.60 -4.71
CA ASN A 99 -1.79 -11.68 -4.67
C ASN A 99 -2.38 -11.86 -3.26
N LYS A 100 -1.55 -11.77 -2.22
CA LYS A 100 -2.03 -11.76 -0.83
C LYS A 100 -2.99 -10.60 -0.55
N LEU A 101 -2.77 -9.45 -1.19
CA LEU A 101 -3.66 -8.30 -1.05
C LEU A 101 -5.01 -8.56 -1.71
N ARG A 102 -5.04 -9.07 -2.96
CA ARG A 102 -6.27 -9.35 -3.70
C ARG A 102 -7.16 -10.35 -2.97
N ARG A 103 -6.58 -11.44 -2.45
CA ARG A 103 -7.30 -12.46 -1.68
C ARG A 103 -7.99 -11.93 -0.41
N LYS A 104 -7.47 -10.86 0.20
CA LYS A 104 -8.10 -10.24 1.37
C LYS A 104 -9.29 -9.33 1.01
N THR A 105 -9.31 -8.82 -0.21
CA THR A 105 -10.35 -7.90 -0.72
C THR A 105 -11.42 -8.60 -1.54
N THR A 106 -11.15 -9.79 -2.07
CA THR A 106 -12.15 -10.58 -2.79
C THR A 106 -13.08 -11.23 -1.76
N PRO A 107 -14.41 -11.02 -1.85
CA PRO A 107 -15.37 -11.74 -1.02
C PRO A 107 -15.16 -13.24 -1.24
N ILE A 108 -15.05 -13.98 -0.14
CA ILE A 108 -15.06 -15.44 -0.19
C ILE A 108 -16.49 -15.82 -0.57
N LEU A 109 -16.65 -16.59 -1.65
CA LEU A 109 -17.96 -17.14 -1.97
C LEU A 109 -18.41 -18.01 -0.78
N PRO A 110 -19.66 -17.87 -0.32
CA PRO A 110 -20.19 -18.71 0.74
C PRO A 110 -20.08 -20.18 0.34
N ASP A 111 -19.95 -21.06 1.34
CA ASP A 111 -19.84 -22.48 1.08
C ASP A 111 -21.17 -22.99 0.52
N SER A 112 -21.13 -24.07 -0.25
CA SER A 112 -22.31 -24.74 -0.80
C SER A 112 -23.36 -25.10 0.26
N SER A 113 -22.95 -25.26 1.52
CA SER A 113 -23.84 -25.50 2.67
C SER A 113 -24.64 -24.28 3.14
N ASP A 114 -24.29 -23.06 2.69
CA ASP A 114 -25.00 -21.82 3.07
C ASP A 114 -26.16 -21.50 2.12
N PHE A 115 -26.33 -22.28 1.04
CA PHE A 115 -27.47 -22.17 0.14
C PHE A 115 -28.55 -23.15 0.59
N ASP A 116 -29.48 -22.67 1.41
CA ASP A 116 -30.76 -23.35 1.62
C ASP A 116 -31.54 -23.32 0.29
N ILE A 117 -31.38 -24.37 -0.53
CA ILE A 117 -32.23 -24.61 -1.68
C ILE A 117 -33.54 -25.18 -1.11
N PRO A 118 -34.67 -24.45 -1.14
CA PRO A 118 -35.92 -24.99 -0.65
C PRO A 118 -36.29 -26.20 -1.51
N ASP A 119 -36.50 -27.34 -0.87
CA ASP A 119 -37.01 -28.55 -1.52
C ASP A 119 -38.33 -28.22 -2.20
N LEU A 120 -38.31 -28.24 -3.54
CA LEU A 120 -39.51 -28.12 -4.36
C LEU A 120 -40.23 -29.47 -4.33
N TYR A 121 -41.08 -29.66 -3.30
CA TYR A 121 -42.14 -30.66 -3.26
C TYR A 121 -43.51 -30.01 -3.18
#